data_AF-A0A078IRW5-F1
#
_entry.id   AF-A0A078IRW5-F1
#
_cell.length_a   1.000
_cell.length_b   1.000
_cell.length_c   1.000
_cell.angle_alpha   90.00
_cell.angle_beta   90.00
_cell.angle_gamma   90.00
#
_symmetry.space_group_name_H-M   'P 1'
#
loop_
_entity.id
_entity.type
_entity.pdbx_description
1 polymer ?
#
loop_
_entity_poly.entity_id
_entity_poly.type
_entity_poly.pdbx_seq_one_letter_code
_entity_poly.pdbx_strand_id
1 'polypeptide(L)' 'MIRGGSSYVTSPPSFSNDAKKLLVCTGNTVSVFSAATGLKITALEGHTAAVTTLIVVPASNAA' A
#
# COMPACT_ATOMS: atom_id res chain seq x y z
N MET A 1 16.47 12.56 5.25
CA MET A 1 15.95 11.19 5.42
C MET A 1 14.90 11.22 6.51
N ILE A 2 13.62 10.98 6.19
CA ILE A 2 12.58 10.87 7.21
C ILE A 2 12.75 9.51 7.88
N ARG A 3 13.15 9.50 9.17
CA ARG A 3 13.15 8.32 10.03
C ARG A 3 12.06 8.53 11.07
N GLY A 4 10.93 7.85 10.88
CA GLY A 4 9.79 7.92 11.78
C GLY A 4 8.81 6.81 11.44
N GLY A 5 8.81 5.75 12.23
CA GLY A 5 7.89 4.63 12.11
C GLY A 5 8.45 3.44 12.87
N SER A 6 7.96 3.21 14.10
CA SER A 6 7.97 1.85 14.65
C SER A 6 7.40 0.95 13.56
N SER A 7 8.09 -0.15 13.25
CA SER A 7 7.84 -0.99 12.07
C SER A 7 6.44 -1.63 12.10
N TYR A 8 5.39 -0.86 11.80
CA TYR A 8 4.03 -1.33 11.59
C TYR A 8 3.81 -1.81 10.16
N VAL A 9 4.78 -1.54 9.30
CA VAL A 9 4.80 -1.97 7.91
C VAL A 9 5.37 -3.38 7.86
N THR A 10 4.47 -4.36 7.78
CA THR A 10 4.79 -5.80 7.73
C THR A 10 5.44 -6.22 6.42
N SER A 11 5.30 -5.42 5.36
CA SER A 11 5.78 -5.69 4.01
C SER A 11 6.13 -4.39 3.30
N PRO A 12 7.13 -4.36 2.40
CA PRO A 12 7.51 -3.14 1.69
C PRO A 12 6.30 -2.48 1.00
N PRO A 13 6.19 -1.14 1.04
CA PRO A 13 5.11 -0.44 0.37
C PRO A 13 5.23 -0.57 -1.16
N SER A 14 4.10 -0.51 -1.87
CA SER A 14 4.06 -0.67 -3.32
C SER A 14 3.30 0.47 -3.98
N PHE A 15 3.74 0.88 -5.16
CA PHE A 15 3.03 1.86 -5.97
C PHE A 15 2.08 1.18 -6.94
N SER A 16 0.94 1.79 -7.21
CA SER A 16 0.07 1.38 -8.32
C SER A 16 0.80 1.54 -9.67
N ASN A 17 0.34 0.82 -10.70
CA ASN A 17 0.90 0.88 -12.06
C ASN A 17 1.00 2.30 -12.64
N ASP A 18 0.07 3.17 -12.27
CA ASP A 18 0.03 4.57 -12.71
C ASP A 18 0.82 5.53 -11.80
N ALA A 19 1.49 5.00 -10.76
CA ALA A 19 2.21 5.73 -9.72
C ALA A 19 1.37 6.77 -8.94
N LYS A 20 0.05 6.77 -9.08
CA LYS A 20 -0.83 7.74 -8.39
C LYS A 20 -1.20 7.32 -6.98
N LYS A 21 -1.08 6.03 -6.66
CA LYS A 21 -1.45 5.46 -5.37
C LYS A 21 -0.26 4.77 -4.74
N LEU A 22 -0.11 4.95 -3.43
CA LEU A 22 0.85 4.25 -2.58
C LEU A 22 0.07 3.31 -1.66
N LEU A 23 0.41 2.03 -1.70
CA LEU A 23 -0.18 1.00 -0.85
C LEU A 23 0.79 0.66 0.28
N VAL A 24 0.29 0.70 1.51
CA VAL A 24 1.07 0.44 2.72
C VAL A 24 0.33 -0.57 3.58
N CYS A 25 0.98 -1.68 3.89
CA CYS A 25 0.44 -2.66 4.82
C CYS A 25 0.65 -2.17 6.25
N THR A 26 -0.40 -2.16 7.06
CA THR A 26 -0.36 -1.77 8.48
C THR A 26 -1.13 -2.80 9.28
N GLY A 27 -0.42 -3.77 9.86
CA GLY A 27 -1.04 -4.90 10.54
C GLY A 27 -1.93 -5.70 9.58
N ASN A 28 -3.24 -5.71 9.83
CA ASN A 28 -4.23 -6.49 9.11
C ASN A 28 -4.95 -5.70 8.00
N THR A 29 -4.51 -4.47 7.75
CA THR A 29 -5.17 -3.54 6.84
C THR A 29 -4.16 -3.04 5.84
N VAL A 30 -4.60 -2.80 4.60
CA VAL A 30 -3.79 -2.12 3.59
C VAL A 30 -4.33 -0.71 3.42
N SER A 31 -3.56 0.30 3.82
CA SER A 31 -3.91 1.70 3.59
C SER A 31 -3.45 2.14 2.20
N VAL A 32 -4.33 2.85 1.48
CA VAL A 32 -4.06 3.39 0.16
C VAL A 32 -3.98 4.91 0.27
N PHE A 33 -2.86 5.49 -0.16
CA PHE A 33 -2.59 6.91 -0.12
C PHE A 33 -2.49 7.47 -1.54
N SER A 34 -2.83 8.74 -1.70
CA SER A 34 -2.52 9.52 -2.90
C SER A 34 -1.05 9.87 -2.89
N ALA A 35 -0.33 9.50 -3.95
CA ALA A 35 1.08 9.86 -4.10
C ALA A 35 1.26 11.38 -4.29
N ALA A 36 0.26 12.06 -4.87
CA ALA A 36 0.33 13.49 -5.14
C ALA A 36 0.10 14.36 -3.90
N THR A 37 -0.81 13.94 -3.01
CA THR A 37 -1.23 14.76 -1.86
C THR A 37 -0.75 14.21 -0.52
N GLY A 38 -0.27 12.97 -0.47
CA GLY A 38 0.07 12.27 0.77
C GLY A 38 -1.14 11.89 1.63
N LEU A 39 -2.36 12.20 1.18
CA LEU A 39 -3.58 11.92 1.94
C LEU A 39 -4.03 10.47 1.75
N LYS A 40 -4.56 9.87 2.82
CA LYS A 40 -5.18 8.55 2.77
C LYS A 40 -6.45 8.63 1.92
N ILE A 41 -6.52 7.82 0.88
CA ILE A 41 -7.69 7.69 0.00
C ILE A 41 -8.67 6.68 0.62
N THR A 42 -8.16 5.52 1.02
CA THR A 42 -8.99 4.44 1.57
C THR A 42 -8.16 3.43 2.36
N ALA A 43 -8.83 2.46 2.98
CA ALA A 43 -8.25 1.27 3.58
C ALA A 43 -8.94 0.02 3.02
N LEU A 44 -8.15 -1.01 2.72
CA LEU A 44 -8.64 -2.34 2.39
C LEU A 44 -8.65 -3.18 3.67
N GLU A 45 -9.84 -3.55 4.10
CA GLU A 45 -10.10 -4.30 5.33
C GLU A 45 -10.57 -5.72 4.99
N GLY A 46 -10.49 -6.63 5.97
CA GLY A 46 -11.01 -8.00 5.85
C GLY A 46 -10.03 -9.09 6.26
N HIS A 47 -8.72 -8.81 6.28
CA HIS A 47 -7.76 -9.78 6.82
C HIS A 47 -7.93 -9.91 8.34
N THR A 48 -8.05 -11.14 8.82
CA THR A 48 -8.16 -11.45 10.26
C THR A 48 -6.80 -11.58 10.95
N ALA A 49 -5.73 -11.67 10.16
CA ALA A 49 -4.33 -11.69 10.61
C ALA A 49 -3.49 -10.64 9.85
N ALA A 50 -2.24 -10.45 10.29
CA ALA A 50 -1.33 -9.49 9.68
C ALA A 50 -1.10 -9.80 8.19
N VAL A 51 -1.16 -8.75 7.36
CA VAL A 51 -0.84 -8.84 5.94
C VAL A 51 0.65 -9.09 5.80
N THR A 52 1.03 -10.19 5.18
CA THR A 52 2.43 -10.62 5.07
C THR A 52 3.11 -10.16 3.78
N THR A 53 2.34 -9.88 2.74
CA THR A 53 2.84 -9.43 1.45
C THR A 53 1.78 -8.64 0.69
N LEU A 54 2.24 -7.78 -0.22
CA LEU A 54 1.41 -7.03 -1.14
C LEU A 54 2.08 -6.99 -2.51
N ILE A 55 1.31 -7.28 -3.55
CA ILE A 55 1.78 -7.30 -4.94
C ILE A 55 0.80 -6.49 -5.78
N VAL A 56 1.33 -5.54 -6.56
CA VAL A 56 0.56 -4.84 -7.59
C VAL A 56 0.77 -5.58 -8.90
N VAL A 57 -0.31 -6.19 -9.39
CA VAL A 57 -0.28 -6.93 -10.66
C VAL A 57 -0.21 -5.91 -11.81
N PRO A 58 0.74 -6.06 -12.75
CA PRO A 58 0.82 -5.15 -13.88
C PRO A 58 -0.44 -5.21 -14.72
N ALA A 59 -0.91 -4.05 -15.18
CA ALA A 59 -2.01 -4.01 -16.15
C ALA A 59 -1.55 -4.70 -17.44
N SER A 60 -2.14 -5.84 -17.77
CA SER A 60 -2.00 -6.45 -19.09
C SER A 60 -2.80 -5.60 -20.07
N ASN A 61 -2.19 -4.55 -20.62
CA ASN A 61 -2.70 -3.93 -21.83
C ASN A 61 -2.45 -4.93 -22.97
N ALA A 62 -3.34 -5.91 -23.13
CA ALA A 62 -3.51 -6.58 -24.40
C ALA A 62 -4.03 -5.51 -25.38
N ALA A 63 -3.12 -5.04 -26.23
CA ALA A 63 -3.45 -4.23 -27.40
C ALA A 63 -4.30 -5.04 -28.38
#